data_AF-A0A3M7L6R3-F1
#
_entry.id   AF-A0A3M7L6R3-F1
#
_cell.length_a   1.000
_cell.length_b   1.000
_cell.length_c   1.000
_cell.angle_alpha   90.00
_cell.angle_beta   90.00
_cell.angle_gamma   90.00
#
_symmetry.space_group_name_H-M   'P 1'
#
loop_
_entity.id
_entity.type
_entity.pdbx_description
1 polymer ?
#
loop_
_entity_poly.entity_id
_entity_poly.type
_entity_poly.pdbx_seq_one_letter_code
_entity_poly.pdbx_strand_id
1 'polypeptide(L)'
;MKKTMNNQFGYLMKSILFAFFFLIISININGCKKEKRLLNAEKIASISDNYSEIKIEKIKIEKDSRHTIYELRIIGVNNVFLNLNFEKETAILEIDNQKIITDFNFTYDITTQDAIGKIKILINDENNLIFLFPVITEEYLTFQILKYSKLKKTFSDSGFHFETHNDISKLYMSSKATLSERNNSYLLEIGSFQFKGNFQPKDKIETSVSHKKNDSFDGSYNFCFDNKREDSIKSETCYEISINSNNVLVDTNASVCKGKFIINETEENEINIKNDSDLDCAFKLKRERGKYFIKSAQFLDQNWQELHKEK
;
A
#
# COMPACT_ATOMS: atom_id res chain seq x y z
N MET A 1 -24.08 50.35 -73.00
CA MET A 1 -22.79 50.26 -72.28
C MET A 1 -22.88 50.48 -70.76
N LYS A 2 -24.06 50.31 -70.12
CA LYS A 2 -24.25 50.48 -68.65
C LYS A 2 -24.56 49.18 -67.88
N LYS A 3 -24.72 48.05 -68.58
CA LYS A 3 -25.15 46.77 -67.96
C LYS A 3 -23.98 45.83 -67.62
N THR A 4 -22.79 46.07 -68.17
CA THR A 4 -21.59 45.24 -67.95
C THR A 4 -20.73 45.68 -66.77
N MET A 5 -20.83 46.94 -66.31
CA MET A 5 -20.10 47.40 -65.11
C MET A 5 -20.69 46.90 -63.78
N ASN A 6 -21.96 46.50 -63.74
CA ASN A 6 -22.61 46.11 -62.48
C ASN A 6 -22.23 44.69 -62.01
N ASN A 7 -21.88 43.78 -62.93
CA ASN A 7 -21.50 42.41 -62.58
C ASN A 7 -20.03 42.30 -62.12
N GLN A 8 -19.13 43.14 -62.63
CA GLN A 8 -17.74 43.17 -62.15
C GLN A 8 -17.63 43.77 -60.74
N PHE A 9 -18.45 44.78 -60.42
CA PHE A 9 -18.46 45.39 -59.09
C PHE A 9 -18.97 44.41 -58.02
N GLY A 10 -19.97 43.58 -58.34
CA GLY A 10 -20.47 42.53 -57.46
C GLY A 10 -19.46 41.43 -57.15
N TYR A 11 -18.62 41.05 -58.13
CA TYR A 11 -17.55 40.05 -57.94
C TYR A 11 -16.38 40.59 -57.11
N LEU A 12 -16.01 41.85 -57.32
CA LEU A 12 -15.00 42.54 -56.52
C LEU A 12 -15.45 42.69 -55.06
N MET A 13 -16.71 43.08 -54.82
CA MET A 13 -17.24 43.20 -53.47
C MET A 13 -17.34 41.86 -52.74
N LYS A 14 -17.70 40.76 -53.43
CA LYS A 14 -17.68 39.42 -52.83
C LYS A 14 -16.27 38.95 -52.47
N SER A 15 -15.28 39.23 -53.31
CA SER A 15 -13.88 38.86 -53.04
C SER A 15 -13.29 39.65 -51.87
N ILE A 16 -13.63 40.94 -51.75
CA ILE A 16 -13.24 41.78 -50.62
C ILE A 16 -13.90 41.30 -49.32
N LEU A 17 -15.18 40.93 -49.36
CA LEU A 17 -15.88 40.39 -48.18
C LEU A 17 -15.26 39.07 -47.71
N PHE A 18 -14.91 38.18 -48.65
CA PHE A 18 -14.23 36.92 -48.33
C PHE A 18 -12.84 37.16 -47.75
N ALA A 19 -12.06 38.10 -48.30
CA ALA A 19 -10.76 38.46 -47.76
C ALA A 19 -10.85 39.02 -46.33
N PHE A 20 -11.85 39.86 -46.03
CA PHE A 20 -12.11 40.35 -44.67
C PHE A 20 -12.52 39.23 -43.71
N PHE A 21 -13.33 38.27 -44.16
CA PHE A 21 -13.75 37.13 -43.34
C PHE A 21 -12.54 36.24 -42.96
N PHE A 22 -11.63 35.99 -43.91
CA PHE A 22 -10.37 35.28 -43.62
C PHE A 22 -9.43 36.09 -42.72
N LEU A 23 -9.39 37.42 -42.83
CA LEU A 23 -8.57 38.27 -41.96
C LEU A 23 -9.08 38.26 -40.51
N ILE A 24 -10.41 38.26 -40.29
CA ILE A 24 -11.01 38.17 -38.95
C ILE A 24 -10.75 36.79 -38.31
N ILE A 25 -10.83 35.70 -39.09
CA ILE A 25 -10.46 34.36 -38.60
C ILE A 25 -8.97 34.28 -38.27
N SER A 26 -8.11 34.92 -39.07
CA SER A 26 -6.66 34.98 -38.84
C SER A 26 -6.28 35.76 -37.58
N ILE A 27 -7.02 36.82 -37.25
CA ILE A 27 -6.80 37.60 -36.02
C ILE A 27 -7.29 36.83 -34.78
N ASN A 28 -8.36 36.03 -34.89
CA ASN A 28 -8.85 35.21 -33.77
C ASN A 28 -8.00 33.96 -33.47
N ILE A 29 -7.21 33.46 -34.43
CA ILE A 29 -6.28 32.33 -34.19
C ILE A 29 -4.96 32.81 -33.55
N ASN A 30 -4.59 34.09 -33.70
CA ASN A 30 -3.41 34.69 -33.06
C ASN A 30 -3.68 35.36 -31.69
N GLY A 31 -4.92 35.31 -31.19
CA GLY A 31 -5.35 35.89 -29.92
C GLY A 31 -5.17 35.01 -28.68
N CYS A 32 -4.71 33.76 -28.83
CA CYS A 32 -4.36 32.91 -27.68
C CYS A 32 -2.85 33.03 -27.36
N LYS A 33 -2.39 34.27 -27.16
CA LYS A 33 -1.12 34.53 -26.47
C LYS A 33 -1.33 34.16 -25.00
N LYS A 34 -0.96 32.93 -24.63
CA LYS A 34 -0.65 32.62 -23.23
C LYS A 34 0.33 33.67 -22.73
N GLU A 35 -0.10 34.39 -21.71
CA GLU A 35 0.72 35.25 -20.88
C GLU A 35 1.98 34.47 -20.49
N LYS A 36 3.13 34.79 -21.12
CA LYS A 36 4.42 34.30 -20.67
C LYS A 36 4.70 34.96 -19.34
N ARG A 37 4.28 34.33 -18.24
CA ARG A 37 5.00 34.50 -16.98
C ARG A 37 6.46 34.14 -17.27
N LEU A 38 7.32 35.14 -17.18
CA LEU A 38 8.75 34.95 -16.97
C LEU A 38 8.92 34.25 -15.61
N LEU A 39 8.69 32.94 -15.61
CA LEU A 39 9.31 32.06 -14.65
C LEU A 39 10.74 31.93 -15.10
N ASN A 40 11.66 32.37 -14.24
CA ASN A 40 13.06 31.97 -14.30
C ASN A 40 13.12 30.45 -14.37
N ALA A 41 13.15 29.93 -15.59
CA ALA A 41 13.54 28.56 -15.85
C ALA A 41 15.06 28.52 -15.68
N GLU A 42 15.51 28.44 -14.43
CA GLU A 42 16.60 27.52 -14.17
C GLU A 42 16.15 26.20 -14.80
N LYS A 43 16.78 25.89 -15.92
CA LYS A 43 16.61 24.65 -16.66
C LYS A 43 17.24 23.56 -15.80
N ILE A 44 16.58 23.21 -14.68
CA ILE A 44 16.81 21.96 -14.00
C ILE A 44 16.34 20.93 -15.00
N ALA A 45 17.28 20.37 -15.77
CA ALA A 45 17.02 19.18 -16.54
C ALA A 45 16.45 18.16 -15.56
N SER A 46 15.14 17.90 -15.64
CA SER A 46 14.51 16.91 -14.79
C SER A 46 15.10 15.57 -15.19
N ILE A 47 16.06 15.10 -14.42
CA ILE A 47 16.70 13.79 -14.59
C ILE A 47 15.56 12.76 -14.52
N SER A 48 15.46 11.93 -15.54
CA SER A 48 14.54 10.80 -15.56
C SER A 48 15.34 9.59 -15.14
N ASP A 49 14.86 8.87 -14.12
CA ASP A 49 15.47 7.63 -13.68
C ASP A 49 14.95 6.49 -14.55
N ASN A 50 15.86 5.68 -15.09
CA ASN A 50 15.52 4.49 -15.87
C ASN A 50 15.97 3.26 -15.09
N TYR A 51 15.06 2.30 -14.96
CA TYR A 51 15.28 1.03 -14.25
C TYR A 51 15.16 -0.12 -15.24
N SER A 52 16.06 -1.08 -15.11
CA SER A 52 16.06 -2.30 -15.93
C SER A 52 15.99 -3.55 -15.07
N GLU A 53 15.21 -4.54 -15.50
CA GLU A 53 15.16 -5.84 -14.83
C GLU A 53 16.54 -6.49 -14.77
N ILE A 54 16.88 -6.98 -13.59
CA ILE A 54 18.10 -7.74 -13.34
C ILE A 54 17.79 -9.20 -13.03
N LYS A 55 18.71 -10.07 -13.42
CA LYS A 55 18.68 -11.46 -12.97
C LYS A 55 19.10 -11.50 -11.50
N ILE A 56 18.28 -12.15 -10.68
CA ILE A 56 18.53 -12.33 -9.25
C ILE A 56 18.57 -13.81 -8.92
N GLU A 57 19.39 -14.17 -7.94
CA GLU A 57 19.33 -15.49 -7.33
C GLU A 57 18.44 -15.43 -6.09
N LYS A 58 17.51 -16.36 -5.96
CA LYS A 58 16.54 -16.44 -4.86
C LYS A 58 16.90 -17.64 -4.00
N ILE A 59 17.63 -17.41 -2.92
CA ILE A 59 18.21 -18.49 -2.12
C ILE A 59 17.41 -18.63 -0.84
N LYS A 60 16.85 -19.81 -0.62
CA LYS A 60 16.20 -20.13 0.66
C LYS A 60 17.29 -20.35 1.71
N ILE A 61 17.33 -19.50 2.73
CA ILE A 61 18.36 -19.54 3.78
C ILE A 61 17.86 -20.31 4.99
N GLU A 62 16.59 -20.10 5.34
CA GLU A 62 15.97 -20.66 6.52
C GLU A 62 14.53 -21.05 6.22
N LYS A 63 14.09 -22.17 6.80
CA LYS A 63 12.71 -22.62 6.77
C LYS A 63 12.39 -23.37 8.04
N ASP A 64 11.34 -22.94 8.72
CA ASP A 64 10.65 -23.74 9.73
C ASP A 64 9.14 -23.81 9.41
N SER A 65 8.33 -24.24 10.38
CA SER A 65 6.88 -24.34 10.22
C SER A 65 6.15 -23.00 10.23
N ARG A 66 6.78 -21.93 10.73
CA ARG A 66 6.19 -20.60 10.94
C ARG A 66 6.68 -19.56 9.95
N HIS A 67 7.93 -19.66 9.50
CA HIS A 67 8.47 -18.72 8.53
C HIS A 67 9.46 -19.36 7.55
N THR A 68 9.71 -18.63 6.46
CA THR A 68 10.79 -18.94 5.51
C THR A 68 11.48 -17.64 5.11
N ILE A 69 12.80 -17.65 5.12
CA ILE A 69 13.63 -16.50 4.73
C ILE A 69 14.31 -16.80 3.40
N TYR A 70 14.14 -15.89 2.44
CA TYR A 70 14.84 -15.89 1.16
C TYR A 70 15.86 -14.74 1.10
N GLU A 71 17.09 -15.05 0.70
CA GLU A 71 18.05 -14.05 0.21
C GLU A 71 17.71 -13.73 -1.26
N LEU A 72 17.53 -12.45 -1.56
CA LEU A 72 17.40 -11.96 -2.93
C LEU A 72 18.76 -11.40 -3.35
N ARG A 73 19.64 -12.25 -3.87
CA ARG A 73 21.00 -11.84 -4.25
C ARG A 73 20.98 -10.96 -5.49
N ILE A 74 21.42 -9.73 -5.30
CA ILE A 74 21.52 -8.69 -6.32
C ILE A 74 22.99 -8.25 -6.38
N ILE A 75 23.58 -8.24 -7.57
CA ILE A 75 24.96 -7.79 -7.75
C ILE A 75 25.06 -6.31 -7.32
N GLY A 76 25.97 -6.00 -6.41
CA GLY A 76 26.21 -4.62 -5.94
C GLY A 76 25.24 -4.14 -4.84
N VAL A 77 24.31 -4.97 -4.39
CA VAL A 77 23.44 -4.70 -3.24
C VAL A 77 23.49 -5.88 -2.27
N ASN A 78 23.92 -5.60 -1.04
CA ASN A 78 24.01 -6.61 0.00
C ASN A 78 22.75 -6.59 0.86
N ASN A 79 22.49 -7.68 1.57
CA ASN A 79 21.50 -7.77 2.65
C ASN A 79 20.06 -7.47 2.19
N VAL A 80 19.60 -8.13 1.13
CA VAL A 80 18.19 -8.06 0.70
C VAL A 80 17.53 -9.39 1.05
N PHE A 81 16.64 -9.36 2.04
CA PHE A 81 15.97 -10.56 2.54
C PHE A 81 14.47 -10.41 2.45
N LEU A 82 13.79 -11.48 2.09
CA LEU A 82 12.33 -11.57 2.11
C LEU A 82 11.94 -12.64 3.13
N ASN A 83 11.35 -12.20 4.24
CA ASN A 83 10.86 -13.05 5.30
C ASN A 83 9.35 -13.27 5.12
N LEU A 84 8.97 -14.53 4.92
CA LEU A 84 7.58 -14.95 4.79
C LEU A 84 7.12 -15.55 6.11
N ASN A 85 6.13 -14.96 6.75
CA ASN A 85 5.50 -15.49 7.96
C ASN A 85 4.19 -16.20 7.58
N PHE A 86 4.16 -17.52 7.69
CA PHE A 86 3.00 -18.34 7.33
C PHE A 86 1.85 -18.22 8.33
N GLU A 87 2.13 -17.98 9.61
CA GLU A 87 1.09 -17.83 10.63
C GLU A 87 0.32 -16.51 10.46
N LYS A 88 1.03 -15.44 10.08
CA LYS A 88 0.44 -14.11 9.87
C LYS A 88 0.07 -13.83 8.42
N GLU A 89 0.43 -14.72 7.50
CA GLU A 89 0.31 -14.50 6.05
C GLU A 89 0.95 -13.18 5.58
N THR A 90 2.05 -12.77 6.23
CA THR A 90 2.74 -11.51 5.92
C THR A 90 4.12 -11.75 5.32
N ALA A 91 4.52 -10.85 4.43
CA ALA A 91 5.86 -10.83 3.84
C ALA A 91 6.57 -9.52 4.19
N ILE A 92 7.74 -9.65 4.80
CA ILE A 92 8.59 -8.52 5.20
C ILE A 92 9.83 -8.50 4.32
N LEU A 93 10.04 -7.40 3.61
CA LEU A 93 11.28 -7.12 2.91
C LEU A 93 12.24 -6.40 3.85
N GLU A 94 13.44 -6.94 4.02
CA GLU A 94 14.54 -6.32 4.73
C GLU A 94 15.65 -5.89 3.75
N ILE A 95 16.05 -4.62 3.80
CA ILE A 95 17.17 -4.06 3.04
C ILE A 95 17.87 -2.98 3.84
N ASP A 96 19.20 -3.02 3.92
CA ASP A 96 20.03 -2.08 4.70
C ASP A 96 19.53 -1.90 6.15
N ASN A 97 19.16 -3.00 6.81
CA ASN A 97 18.58 -3.07 8.16
C ASN A 97 17.25 -2.32 8.31
N GLN A 98 16.57 -2.02 7.22
CA GLN A 98 15.20 -1.51 7.23
C GLN A 98 14.24 -2.62 6.85
N LYS A 99 13.14 -2.72 7.58
CA LYS A 99 12.08 -3.68 7.31
C LYS A 99 10.84 -2.97 6.81
N ILE A 100 10.16 -3.57 5.86
CA ILE A 100 8.88 -3.08 5.36
C ILE A 100 7.95 -4.24 5.04
N ILE A 101 6.72 -4.13 5.51
CA ILE A 101 5.64 -5.05 5.15
C ILE A 101 5.29 -4.83 3.67
N THR A 102 5.18 -5.92 2.95
CA THR A 102 4.84 -5.96 1.53
C THR A 102 3.47 -6.62 1.35
N ASP A 103 2.83 -6.34 0.23
CA ASP A 103 1.56 -6.98 -0.15
C ASP A 103 1.81 -8.30 -0.88
N PHE A 104 3.04 -8.82 -0.82
CA PHE A 104 3.44 -10.04 -1.52
C PHE A 104 2.65 -11.24 -1.00
N ASN A 105 1.87 -11.86 -1.89
CA ASN A 105 1.09 -13.04 -1.58
C ASN A 105 1.84 -14.32 -1.95
N PHE A 106 1.90 -15.25 -0.99
CA PHE A 106 2.61 -16.52 -1.10
C PHE A 106 1.81 -17.70 -0.52
N THR A 107 0.55 -17.48 -0.16
CA THR A 107 -0.33 -18.46 0.52
C THR A 107 -1.57 -18.81 -0.29
N TYR A 108 -2.15 -17.86 -1.06
CA TYR A 108 -3.44 -18.04 -1.72
C TYR A 108 -3.30 -18.45 -3.20
N ASP A 109 -3.87 -19.60 -3.60
CA ASP A 109 -3.91 -20.14 -4.97
C ASP A 109 -2.56 -20.23 -5.71
N ILE A 110 -1.47 -20.19 -4.96
CA ILE A 110 -0.11 -20.27 -5.50
C ILE A 110 0.81 -20.94 -4.49
N THR A 111 1.74 -21.75 -4.99
CA THR A 111 2.80 -22.26 -4.11
C THR A 111 3.77 -21.14 -3.77
N THR A 112 4.32 -21.14 -2.56
CA THR A 112 5.36 -20.17 -2.17
C THR A 112 6.52 -20.15 -3.17
N GLN A 113 6.90 -21.29 -3.73
CA GLN A 113 7.97 -21.37 -4.72
C GLN A 113 7.61 -20.65 -6.03
N ASP A 114 6.39 -20.82 -6.51
CA ASP A 114 5.91 -20.14 -7.72
C ASP A 114 5.75 -18.64 -7.50
N ALA A 115 5.23 -18.23 -6.33
CA ALA A 115 5.12 -16.82 -5.94
C ALA A 115 6.50 -16.15 -5.91
N ILE A 116 7.47 -16.77 -5.25
CA ILE A 116 8.86 -16.30 -5.22
C ILE A 116 9.43 -16.27 -6.63
N GLY A 117 9.13 -17.26 -7.47
CA GLY A 117 9.51 -17.32 -8.88
C GLY A 117 9.06 -16.09 -9.67
N LYS A 118 7.86 -15.57 -9.39
CA LYS A 118 7.26 -14.40 -10.05
C LYS A 118 7.83 -13.04 -9.61
N ILE A 119 8.61 -12.96 -8.54
CA ILE A 119 9.24 -11.69 -8.14
C ILE A 119 10.23 -11.23 -9.21
N LYS A 120 10.09 -9.97 -9.64
CA LYS A 120 11.08 -9.28 -10.48
C LYS A 120 11.67 -8.10 -9.73
N ILE A 121 12.94 -7.81 -10.02
CA ILE A 121 13.65 -6.68 -9.45
C ILE A 121 14.28 -5.87 -10.58
N LEU A 122 14.08 -4.57 -10.52
CA LEU A 122 14.70 -3.61 -11.42
C LEU A 122 15.65 -2.71 -10.64
N ILE A 123 16.73 -2.29 -11.29
CA ILE A 123 17.75 -1.40 -10.71
C ILE A 123 18.03 -0.24 -11.67
N ASN A 124 18.33 0.94 -11.12
CA ASN A 124 18.88 2.06 -11.89
C ASN A 124 20.38 2.22 -11.64
N ASP A 125 21.02 3.17 -12.33
CA ASP A 125 22.46 3.44 -12.21
C ASP A 125 22.89 3.92 -10.80
N GLU A 126 21.95 4.40 -9.99
CA GLU A 126 22.17 4.82 -8.60
C GLU A 126 21.98 3.68 -7.58
N ASN A 127 21.70 2.46 -8.04
CA ASN A 127 21.32 1.30 -7.22
C ASN A 127 20.04 1.49 -6.39
N ASN A 128 19.13 2.38 -6.82
CA ASN A 128 17.76 2.34 -6.36
C ASN A 128 17.09 1.08 -6.92
N LEU A 129 16.26 0.44 -6.09
CA LEU A 129 15.63 -0.82 -6.44
C LEU A 129 14.12 -0.65 -6.60
N ILE A 130 13.55 -1.42 -7.51
CA ILE A 130 12.12 -1.60 -7.66
C ILE A 130 11.82 -3.09 -7.60
N PHE A 131 10.95 -3.48 -6.69
CA PHE A 131 10.44 -4.83 -6.54
C PHE A 131 9.04 -4.88 -7.14
N LEU A 132 8.80 -5.87 -8.00
CA LEU A 132 7.47 -6.21 -8.50
C LEU A 132 7.00 -7.46 -7.75
N PHE A 133 6.14 -7.26 -6.76
CA PHE A 133 5.59 -8.33 -5.92
C PHE A 133 4.20 -8.72 -6.41
N PRO A 134 3.94 -9.98 -6.75
CA PRO A 134 2.57 -10.44 -7.01
C PRO A 134 1.73 -10.40 -5.72
N VAL A 135 0.49 -9.91 -5.83
CA VAL A 135 -0.45 -9.74 -4.70
C VAL A 135 -1.65 -10.70 -4.81
N ILE A 136 -2.12 -10.96 -6.03
CA ILE A 136 -3.27 -11.80 -6.40
C ILE A 136 -4.61 -11.34 -5.79
N THR A 137 -5.55 -11.08 -6.69
CA THR A 137 -6.99 -10.96 -6.46
C THR A 137 -7.68 -11.87 -7.48
N GLU A 138 -8.80 -12.51 -7.13
CA GLU A 138 -9.45 -13.63 -7.86
C GLU A 138 -9.71 -13.39 -9.37
N GLU A 139 -9.75 -12.14 -9.84
CA GLU A 139 -10.08 -11.81 -11.24
C GLU A 139 -8.89 -11.37 -12.12
N TYR A 140 -7.82 -10.80 -11.53
CA TYR A 140 -6.72 -10.19 -12.28
C TYR A 140 -5.35 -10.43 -11.63
N LEU A 141 -4.31 -10.51 -12.46
CA LEU A 141 -2.94 -10.57 -11.97
C LEU A 141 -2.51 -9.18 -11.50
N THR A 142 -2.55 -8.96 -10.19
CA THR A 142 -2.21 -7.73 -9.49
C THR A 142 -0.80 -7.78 -8.91
N PHE A 143 -0.15 -6.61 -8.88
CA PHE A 143 1.19 -6.44 -8.38
C PHE A 143 1.33 -5.17 -7.54
N GLN A 144 2.11 -5.27 -6.47
CA GLN A 144 2.70 -4.13 -5.80
C GLN A 144 4.02 -3.78 -6.50
N ILE A 145 4.22 -2.48 -6.73
CA ILE A 145 5.52 -1.91 -7.08
C ILE A 145 6.08 -1.28 -5.82
N LEU A 146 7.14 -1.85 -5.26
CA LEU A 146 7.82 -1.28 -4.10
C LEU A 146 9.18 -0.72 -4.54
N LYS A 147 9.37 0.58 -4.40
CA LYS A 147 10.64 1.26 -4.68
C LYS A 147 11.41 1.50 -3.39
N TYR A 148 12.71 1.23 -3.42
CA TYR A 148 13.67 1.57 -2.37
C TYR A 148 14.72 2.55 -2.92
N SER A 149 14.79 3.75 -2.33
CA SER A 149 15.87 4.69 -2.64
C SER A 149 17.07 4.43 -1.74
N LYS A 150 18.21 4.04 -2.31
CA LYS A 150 19.42 3.70 -1.56
C LYS A 150 20.03 4.92 -0.86
N LEU A 151 20.07 6.06 -1.56
CA LEU A 151 20.63 7.29 -1.00
C LEU A 151 19.78 7.83 0.16
N LYS A 152 18.45 7.89 -0.03
CA LYS A 152 17.52 8.42 0.98
C LYS A 152 17.17 7.40 2.05
N LYS A 153 17.38 6.11 1.76
CA LYS A 153 16.94 4.97 2.56
C LYS A 153 15.47 5.05 2.93
N THR A 154 14.64 5.29 1.92
CA THR A 154 13.18 5.45 2.02
C THR A 154 12.48 4.52 1.05
N PHE A 155 11.27 4.10 1.41
CA PHE A 155 10.39 3.34 0.54
C PHE A 155 9.28 4.20 -0.03
N SER A 156 8.82 3.80 -1.21
CA SER A 156 7.62 4.33 -1.84
C SER A 156 6.97 3.22 -2.63
N ASP A 157 5.65 3.18 -2.71
CA ASP A 157 4.94 2.13 -3.41
C ASP A 157 3.87 2.64 -4.39
N SER A 158 3.38 1.69 -5.17
CA SER A 158 2.28 1.82 -6.11
C SER A 158 1.74 0.42 -6.41
N GLY A 159 0.71 0.33 -7.26
CA GLY A 159 0.17 -0.93 -7.73
C GLY A 159 -0.19 -0.88 -9.21
N PHE A 160 -0.25 -2.04 -9.84
CA PHE A 160 -0.79 -2.22 -11.19
C PHE A 160 -1.41 -3.62 -11.36
N HIS A 161 -2.24 -3.78 -12.37
CA HIS A 161 -2.88 -5.05 -12.68
C HIS A 161 -3.02 -5.24 -14.19
N PHE A 162 -3.00 -6.50 -14.63
CA PHE A 162 -3.29 -6.85 -16.02
C PHE A 162 -4.80 -7.06 -16.21
N GLU A 163 -5.45 -6.20 -16.99
CA GLU A 163 -6.87 -6.32 -17.34
C GLU A 163 -7.10 -7.26 -18.53
N THR A 164 -6.75 -8.55 -18.40
CA THR A 164 -7.05 -9.55 -19.45
C THR A 164 -7.20 -10.96 -18.89
N HIS A 165 -7.99 -11.81 -19.58
CA HIS A 165 -8.24 -13.22 -19.21
C HIS A 165 -7.27 -14.21 -19.89
N ASN A 166 -6.29 -13.72 -20.64
CA ASN A 166 -5.31 -14.56 -21.36
C ASN A 166 -4.20 -15.07 -20.42
N ASP A 167 -3.31 -15.93 -20.94
CA ASP A 167 -2.14 -16.51 -20.26
C ASP A 167 -1.06 -15.45 -19.89
N ILE A 168 -1.44 -14.45 -19.10
CA ILE A 168 -0.63 -13.32 -18.64
C ILE A 168 0.55 -13.84 -17.82
N SER A 169 0.34 -14.88 -17.01
CA SER A 169 1.39 -15.42 -16.14
C SER A 169 2.61 -15.81 -16.96
N LYS A 170 2.41 -16.54 -18.07
CA LYS A 170 3.50 -16.91 -18.98
C LYS A 170 4.13 -15.70 -19.67
N LEU A 171 3.33 -14.73 -20.12
CA LEU A 171 3.84 -13.50 -20.74
C LEU A 171 4.69 -12.69 -19.76
N TYR A 172 4.22 -12.50 -18.53
CA TYR A 172 4.93 -11.79 -17.47
C TYR A 172 6.26 -12.47 -17.15
N MET A 173 6.26 -13.80 -17.02
CA MET A 173 7.47 -14.58 -16.71
C MET A 173 8.51 -14.59 -17.83
N SER A 174 8.07 -14.46 -19.10
CA SER A 174 8.97 -14.50 -20.27
C SER A 174 9.40 -13.13 -20.77
N SER A 175 8.65 -12.07 -20.45
CA SER A 175 8.97 -10.70 -20.83
C SER A 175 9.98 -10.08 -19.87
N LYS A 176 10.74 -9.07 -20.32
CA LYS A 176 11.51 -8.21 -19.41
C LYS A 176 10.66 -7.03 -18.94
N ALA A 177 10.94 -6.55 -17.73
CA ALA A 177 10.38 -5.33 -17.17
C ALA A 177 11.37 -4.15 -17.27
N THR A 178 10.88 -2.98 -17.66
CA THR A 178 11.61 -1.71 -17.60
C THR A 178 10.71 -0.63 -17.02
N LEU A 179 11.28 0.30 -16.26
CA LEU A 179 10.51 1.40 -15.69
C LEU A 179 11.24 2.72 -15.91
N SER A 180 10.54 3.72 -16.42
CA SER A 180 11.02 5.11 -16.47
C SER A 180 10.26 5.94 -15.47
N GLU A 181 10.97 6.75 -14.69
CA GLU A 181 10.43 7.58 -13.63
C GLU A 181 10.78 9.04 -13.85
N ARG A 182 9.82 9.93 -13.58
CA ARG A 182 10.01 11.37 -13.57
C ARG A 182 9.03 12.00 -12.59
N ASN A 183 9.53 12.77 -11.63
CA ASN A 183 8.72 13.46 -10.62
C ASN A 183 7.74 12.53 -9.89
N ASN A 184 8.20 11.35 -9.45
CA ASN A 184 7.41 10.28 -8.83
C ASN A 184 6.35 9.61 -9.73
N SER A 185 6.09 10.13 -10.94
CA SER A 185 5.32 9.42 -11.95
C SER A 185 6.20 8.38 -12.65
N TYR A 186 5.62 7.25 -13.01
CA TYR A 186 6.33 6.21 -13.75
C TYR A 186 5.57 5.69 -14.96
N LEU A 187 6.32 5.11 -15.89
CA LEU A 187 5.85 4.24 -16.96
C LEU A 187 6.60 2.91 -16.84
N LEU A 188 5.88 1.86 -16.47
CA LEU A 188 6.35 0.47 -16.41
C LEU A 188 5.96 -0.23 -17.70
N GLU A 189 6.91 -0.93 -18.32
CA GLU A 189 6.69 -1.73 -19.52
C GLU A 189 7.02 -3.20 -19.24
N ILE A 190 6.11 -4.09 -19.61
CA ILE A 190 6.29 -5.55 -19.51
C ILE A 190 5.79 -6.17 -20.80
N GLY A 191 6.71 -6.58 -21.67
CA GLY A 191 6.37 -7.08 -23.00
C GLY A 191 5.65 -5.99 -23.81
N SER A 192 4.43 -6.26 -24.26
CA SER A 192 3.59 -5.30 -24.99
C SER A 192 2.72 -4.41 -24.08
N PHE A 193 2.75 -4.60 -22.77
CA PHE A 193 1.90 -3.87 -21.83
C PHE A 193 2.64 -2.67 -21.24
N GLN A 194 1.89 -1.59 -21.04
CA GLN A 194 2.38 -0.35 -20.45
C GLN A 194 1.45 0.07 -19.30
N PHE A 195 2.05 0.37 -18.15
CA PHE A 195 1.34 0.80 -16.95
C PHE A 195 1.89 2.16 -16.51
N LYS A 196 0.99 3.09 -16.22
CA LYS A 196 1.35 4.41 -15.69
C LYS A 196 0.82 4.54 -14.28
N GLY A 197 1.63 5.12 -13.41
CA GLY A 197 1.21 5.37 -12.05
C GLY A 197 2.08 6.43 -11.39
N ASN A 198 1.86 6.60 -10.09
CA ASN A 198 2.66 7.49 -9.26
C ASN A 198 3.07 6.74 -8.00
N PHE A 199 4.31 6.94 -7.57
CA PHE A 199 4.80 6.48 -6.29
C PHE A 199 4.22 7.32 -5.16
N GLN A 200 3.73 6.65 -4.13
CA GLN A 200 3.38 7.25 -2.85
C GLN A 200 4.46 6.91 -1.82
N PRO A 201 4.86 7.83 -0.94
CA PRO A 201 5.74 7.50 0.17
C PRO A 201 5.15 6.35 0.99
N LYS A 202 5.96 5.34 1.27
CA LYS A 202 5.57 4.22 2.14
C LYS A 202 6.32 4.40 3.45
N ASP A 203 5.58 4.75 4.49
CA ASP A 203 6.16 4.94 5.81
C ASP A 203 6.74 3.62 6.34
N LYS A 204 7.86 3.73 7.06
CA LYS A 204 8.53 2.61 7.70
C LYS A 204 7.60 1.98 8.74
N ILE A 205 7.22 0.74 8.53
CA ILE A 205 6.73 -0.17 9.58
C ILE A 205 7.48 -1.48 9.26
N GLU A 206 8.65 -1.78 9.80
CA GLU A 206 9.13 -1.68 11.17
C GLU A 206 10.55 -1.06 11.18
N THR A 207 10.74 0.17 11.66
CA THR A 207 11.90 0.36 12.56
C THR A 207 11.68 -0.67 13.64
N SER A 208 12.62 -1.61 13.80
CA SER A 208 12.71 -2.53 14.94
C SER A 208 11.78 -2.02 16.03
N VAL A 209 10.55 -2.55 16.05
CA VAL A 209 9.74 -2.43 17.23
C VAL A 209 10.66 -3.20 18.16
N SER A 210 11.44 -2.48 18.97
CA SER A 210 11.57 -2.92 20.34
C SER A 210 10.12 -3.16 20.67
N HIS A 211 9.68 -4.41 20.58
CA HIS A 211 8.59 -4.86 21.39
C HIS A 211 9.15 -4.45 22.74
N LYS A 212 8.77 -3.24 23.20
CA LYS A 212 8.82 -2.90 24.60
C LYS A 212 7.94 -4.01 25.10
N LYS A 213 8.61 -5.06 25.55
CA LYS A 213 8.04 -6.31 25.98
C LYS A 213 6.92 -5.84 26.89
N ASN A 214 5.66 -6.04 26.48
CA ASN A 214 4.55 -5.37 27.13
C ASN A 214 4.18 -6.16 28.39
N ASP A 215 5.21 -6.58 29.14
CA ASP A 215 5.17 -7.27 30.42
C ASP A 215 4.24 -6.53 31.40
N SER A 216 4.03 -5.23 31.19
CA SER A 216 3.09 -4.43 31.94
C SER A 216 1.64 -4.88 31.81
N PHE A 217 1.22 -5.44 30.68
CA PHE A 217 -0.15 -5.88 30.43
C PHE A 217 -0.31 -7.40 30.42
N ASP A 218 0.78 -8.18 30.50
CA ASP A 218 0.68 -9.64 30.59
C ASP A 218 -0.14 -10.06 31.82
N GLY A 219 -1.04 -11.01 31.61
CA GLY A 219 -1.91 -11.56 32.64
C GLY A 219 -3.34 -11.81 32.16
N SER A 220 -4.15 -12.35 33.07
CA SER A 220 -5.57 -12.60 32.84
C SER A 220 -6.41 -11.51 33.50
N TYR A 221 -7.37 -11.00 32.76
CA TYR A 221 -8.28 -9.96 33.19
C TYR A 221 -9.71 -10.44 33.02
N ASN A 222 -10.56 -10.10 33.97
CA ASN A 222 -11.99 -10.34 33.83
C ASN A 222 -12.80 -9.05 33.99
N PHE A 223 -13.93 -9.00 33.30
CA PHE A 223 -14.98 -8.03 33.56
C PHE A 223 -16.34 -8.61 33.17
N CYS A 224 -17.37 -8.18 33.89
CA CYS A 224 -18.75 -8.53 33.60
C CYS A 224 -19.61 -7.27 33.60
N PHE A 225 -20.66 -7.26 32.80
CA PHE A 225 -21.71 -6.24 32.86
C PHE A 225 -23.08 -6.88 32.81
N ASP A 226 -24.03 -6.24 33.50
CA ASP A 226 -25.43 -6.64 33.47
C ASP A 226 -26.02 -6.31 32.10
N ASN A 227 -26.65 -7.31 31.48
CA ASN A 227 -27.40 -7.12 30.25
C ASN A 227 -28.68 -6.34 30.56
N LYS A 228 -28.90 -5.24 29.83
CA LYS A 228 -30.15 -4.47 29.93
C LYS A 228 -31.31 -5.36 29.49
N ARG A 229 -32.18 -5.70 30.44
CA ARG A 229 -33.42 -6.46 30.23
C ARG A 229 -34.57 -5.75 30.93
N GLU A 230 -35.77 -5.90 30.36
CA GLU A 230 -37.01 -5.36 30.93
C GLU A 230 -37.75 -6.40 31.78
N ASP A 231 -37.32 -7.66 31.75
CA ASP A 231 -37.86 -8.73 32.58
C ASP A 231 -37.06 -8.92 33.88
N SER A 232 -37.59 -9.72 34.82
CA SER A 232 -36.98 -9.97 36.13
C SER A 232 -35.79 -10.94 36.11
N ILE A 233 -35.32 -11.33 34.93
CA ILE A 233 -34.25 -12.32 34.77
C ILE A 233 -32.91 -11.60 34.79
N LYS A 234 -32.09 -11.92 35.80
CA LYS A 234 -30.68 -11.48 35.81
C LYS A 234 -29.95 -12.13 34.64
N SER A 235 -29.27 -11.31 33.86
CA SER A 235 -28.42 -11.75 32.76
C SER A 235 -27.18 -10.91 32.78
N GLU A 236 -26.02 -11.54 32.77
CA GLU A 236 -24.72 -10.89 32.76
C GLU A 236 -23.88 -11.44 31.61
N THR A 237 -23.11 -10.58 30.98
CA THR A 237 -22.09 -10.99 30.02
C THR A 237 -20.73 -10.75 30.64
N CYS A 238 -19.94 -11.82 30.69
CA CYS A 238 -18.60 -11.82 31.24
C CYS A 238 -17.59 -12.09 30.13
N TYR A 239 -16.45 -11.42 30.22
CA TYR A 239 -15.31 -11.58 29.33
C TYR A 239 -14.08 -11.90 30.17
N GLU A 240 -13.33 -12.88 29.69
CA GLU A 240 -12.01 -13.25 30.19
C GLU A 240 -10.99 -12.93 29.10
N ILE A 241 -10.05 -12.04 29.41
CA ILE A 241 -9.03 -11.54 28.49
C ILE A 241 -7.69 -12.03 28.99
N SER A 242 -7.07 -12.95 28.26
CA SER A 242 -5.71 -13.40 28.53
C SER A 242 -4.74 -12.72 27.58
N ILE A 243 -3.78 -11.97 28.13
CA ILE A 243 -2.75 -11.26 27.36
C ILE A 243 -1.41 -11.94 27.60
N ASN A 244 -0.78 -12.38 26.52
CA ASN A 244 0.59 -12.91 26.55
C ASN A 244 1.41 -12.35 25.39
N SER A 245 2.37 -11.49 25.72
CA SER A 245 3.39 -10.90 24.83
C SER A 245 2.81 -10.15 23.63
N ASN A 246 2.24 -10.87 22.66
CA ASN A 246 1.68 -10.36 21.41
C ASN A 246 0.27 -10.91 21.10
N ASN A 247 -0.22 -11.87 21.88
CA ASN A 247 -1.51 -12.53 21.64
C ASN A 247 -2.49 -12.17 22.74
N VAL A 248 -3.71 -11.87 22.33
CA VAL A 248 -4.82 -11.68 23.25
C VAL A 248 -5.87 -12.74 22.94
N LEU A 249 -6.24 -13.53 23.94
CA LEU A 249 -7.36 -14.44 23.86
C LEU A 249 -8.52 -13.82 24.64
N VAL A 250 -9.67 -13.68 23.97
CA VAL A 250 -10.91 -13.26 24.61
C VAL A 250 -11.84 -14.45 24.63
N ASP A 251 -12.18 -14.91 25.83
CA ASP A 251 -13.29 -15.83 26.06
C ASP A 251 -14.48 -15.07 26.66
N THR A 252 -15.68 -15.52 26.37
CA THR A 252 -16.91 -14.93 26.88
C THR A 252 -18.04 -15.94 26.91
N ASN A 253 -18.98 -15.73 27.83
CA ASN A 253 -20.23 -16.49 27.88
C ASN A 253 -21.24 -16.05 26.79
N ALA A 254 -20.97 -14.96 26.07
CA ALA A 254 -21.66 -14.58 24.85
C ALA A 254 -20.90 -15.07 23.59
N SER A 255 -21.56 -15.15 22.44
CA SER A 255 -20.87 -15.50 21.18
C SER A 255 -20.11 -14.32 20.56
N VAL A 256 -20.36 -13.09 21.01
CA VAL A 256 -19.84 -11.86 20.42
C VAL A 256 -18.42 -11.59 20.91
N CYS A 257 -17.50 -11.27 19.99
CA CYS A 257 -16.10 -10.95 20.28
C CYS A 257 -15.28 -12.03 21.02
N LYS A 258 -15.70 -13.30 20.91
CA LYS A 258 -14.89 -14.44 21.32
C LYS A 258 -13.84 -14.76 20.27
N GLY A 259 -12.58 -14.94 20.67
CA GLY A 259 -11.53 -15.35 19.74
C GLY A 259 -10.13 -14.88 20.08
N LYS A 260 -9.26 -14.93 19.08
CA LYS A 260 -7.88 -14.45 19.14
C LYS A 260 -7.78 -13.06 18.55
N PHE A 261 -7.03 -12.19 19.21
CA PHE A 261 -6.86 -10.79 18.88
C PHE A 261 -5.37 -10.43 18.87
N ILE A 262 -5.04 -9.40 18.10
CA ILE A 262 -3.68 -8.85 17.97
C ILE A 262 -3.62 -7.46 18.62
N ILE A 263 -2.46 -7.14 19.19
CA ILE A 263 -2.13 -5.82 19.72
C ILE A 263 -1.52 -4.97 18.59
N ASN A 264 -2.21 -3.91 18.16
CA ASN A 264 -1.81 -3.10 16.99
C ASN A 264 -1.08 -1.80 17.33
N GLU A 265 -1.35 -1.20 18.48
CA GLU A 265 -0.71 0.06 18.89
C GLU A 265 -0.44 0.01 20.39
N THR A 266 0.75 0.45 20.80
CA THR A 266 1.17 0.53 22.20
C THR A 266 1.64 1.96 22.49
N GLU A 267 0.83 2.74 23.17
CA GLU A 267 1.31 3.92 23.89
C GLU A 267 1.84 3.45 25.26
N GLU A 268 2.66 4.25 25.97
CA GLU A 268 3.33 3.79 27.21
C GLU A 268 2.36 3.26 28.29
N ASN A 269 1.09 3.62 28.22
CA ASN A 269 0.04 3.19 29.15
C ASN A 269 -1.24 2.71 28.48
N GLU A 270 -1.30 2.57 27.14
CA GLU A 270 -2.50 2.11 26.43
C GLU A 270 -2.16 1.12 25.33
N ILE A 271 -2.99 0.10 25.14
CA ILE A 271 -2.92 -0.86 24.04
C ILE A 271 -4.24 -0.93 23.27
N ASN A 272 -4.14 -1.05 21.95
CA ASN A 272 -5.26 -1.31 21.07
C ASN A 272 -5.26 -2.78 20.64
N ILE A 273 -6.36 -3.48 20.91
CA ILE A 273 -6.57 -4.91 20.66
C ILE A 273 -7.64 -5.05 19.58
N LYS A 274 -7.34 -5.73 18.48
CA LYS A 274 -8.28 -5.93 17.35
C LYS A 274 -8.35 -7.41 16.96
N ASN A 275 -9.54 -7.85 16.55
CA ASN A 275 -9.72 -9.16 15.95
C ASN A 275 -9.34 -9.09 14.47
N ASP A 276 -8.56 -10.04 13.98
CA ASP A 276 -8.21 -10.13 12.56
C ASP A 276 -9.40 -10.51 11.67
N SER A 277 -10.41 -11.20 12.25
CA SER A 277 -11.55 -11.72 11.49
C SER A 277 -12.84 -10.88 11.61
N ASP A 278 -12.88 -9.90 12.51
CA ASP A 278 -14.12 -9.17 12.83
C ASP A 278 -13.85 -7.70 13.15
N LEU A 279 -14.20 -6.81 12.21
CA LEU A 279 -13.94 -5.36 12.30
C LEU A 279 -14.68 -4.70 13.47
N ASP A 280 -15.74 -5.33 13.98
CA ASP A 280 -16.61 -4.74 14.99
C ASP A 280 -16.11 -4.99 16.43
N CYS A 281 -15.19 -5.94 16.60
CA CYS A 281 -14.64 -6.32 17.90
C CYS A 281 -13.25 -5.68 18.12
N ALA A 282 -13.23 -4.43 18.58
CA ALA A 282 -12.01 -3.73 18.96
C ALA A 282 -12.07 -3.26 20.43
N PHE A 283 -11.01 -3.55 21.17
CA PHE A 283 -10.85 -3.13 22.56
C PHE A 283 -9.65 -2.18 22.69
N LYS A 284 -9.74 -1.27 23.66
CA LYS A 284 -8.60 -0.53 24.18
C LYS A 284 -8.39 -0.93 25.62
N LEU A 285 -7.15 -1.16 26.03
CA LEU A 285 -6.81 -1.26 27.45
C LEU A 285 -5.89 -0.13 27.85
N LYS A 286 -6.06 0.39 29.06
CA LYS A 286 -5.12 1.35 29.65
C LYS A 286 -4.66 0.92 31.03
N ARG A 287 -3.46 1.32 31.42
CA ARG A 287 -2.92 1.13 32.76
C ARG A 287 -2.68 2.50 33.41
N GLU A 288 -3.36 2.75 34.52
CA GLU A 288 -3.27 4.02 35.22
C GLU A 288 -3.12 3.76 36.72
N ARG A 289 -2.04 4.26 37.33
CA ARG A 289 -1.76 4.12 38.78
C ARG A 289 -1.80 2.66 39.28
N GLY A 290 -1.34 1.71 38.46
CA GLY A 290 -1.31 0.28 38.79
C GLY A 290 -2.64 -0.47 38.60
N LYS A 291 -3.69 0.22 38.15
CA LYS A 291 -4.97 -0.37 37.75
C LYS A 291 -5.06 -0.52 36.25
N TYR A 292 -5.88 -1.45 35.79
CA TYR A 292 -6.12 -1.74 34.38
C TYR A 292 -7.54 -1.37 34.04
N PHE A 293 -7.76 -0.84 32.85
CA PHE A 293 -9.08 -0.47 32.39
C PHE A 293 -9.28 -0.90 30.94
N ILE A 294 -10.53 -1.13 30.55
CA ILE A 294 -10.93 -1.49 29.20
C ILE A 294 -11.98 -0.54 28.65
N LYS A 295 -11.98 -0.35 27.34
CA LYS A 295 -13.00 0.36 26.58
C LYS A 295 -13.25 -0.38 25.27
N SER A 296 -14.52 -0.46 24.88
CA SER A 296 -14.97 -0.98 23.58
C SER A 296 -16.05 -0.06 23.05
N ALA A 297 -16.13 0.12 21.74
CA ALA A 297 -17.20 0.90 21.12
C ALA A 297 -18.54 0.15 21.06
N GLN A 298 -18.53 -1.18 21.20
CA GLN A 298 -19.65 -2.04 20.83
C GLN A 298 -20.53 -2.47 22.01
N PHE A 299 -19.97 -2.63 23.20
CA PHE A 299 -20.70 -3.16 24.37
C PHE A 299 -20.39 -2.44 25.68
N LEU A 300 -19.39 -1.56 25.68
CA LEU A 300 -19.16 -0.66 26.80
C LEU A 300 -19.69 0.70 26.36
N ASP A 301 -20.47 1.37 27.22
CA ASP A 301 -20.62 2.83 27.10
C ASP A 301 -19.21 3.39 26.90
N GLN A 302 -19.00 4.42 26.06
CA GLN A 302 -17.67 4.89 25.62
C GLN A 302 -16.71 5.35 26.76
N ASN A 303 -17.02 5.04 28.00
CA ASN A 303 -16.25 5.17 29.21
C ASN A 303 -15.28 3.99 29.41
N TRP A 304 -14.29 4.23 30.26
CA TRP A 304 -13.35 3.21 30.72
C TRP A 304 -13.93 2.43 31.89
N GLN A 305 -13.83 1.10 31.85
CA GLN A 305 -14.21 0.20 32.93
C GLN A 305 -12.96 -0.42 33.57
N GLU A 306 -12.91 -0.49 34.89
CA GLU A 306 -11.78 -1.12 35.60
C GLU A 306 -11.82 -2.64 35.38
N LEU A 307 -10.67 -3.21 35.02
CA LEU A 307 -10.47 -4.65 34.89
C LEU A 307 -9.95 -5.22 36.21
N HIS A 308 -10.46 -6.39 36.61
CA HIS A 308 -9.83 -7.15 37.68
C HIS A 308 -8.75 -8.05 37.09
N LYS A 309 -7.49 -7.80 37.48
CA LYS A 309 -6.36 -8.65 37.11
C LYS A 309 -6.30 -9.84 38.05
N GLU A 310 -6.40 -11.05 37.51
CA GLU A 310 -6.17 -12.28 38.26
C GLU A 310 -4.66 -12.45 38.51
N LYS A 311 -4.31 -12.97 39.69
CA LYS A 311 -2.91 -13.12 40.14
C LYS A 311 -2.25 -14.35 39.57
#